data_AF-A0A3Q1H2U1-F1
#
_entry.id   AF-A0A3Q1H2U1-F1
#
_cell.length_a   1.000
_cell.length_b   1.000
_cell.length_c   1.000
_cell.angle_alpha   90.00
_cell.angle_beta   90.00
_cell.angle_gamma   90.00
#
_symmetry.space_group_name_H-M   'P 1'
#
loop_
_entity.id
_entity.type
_entity.pdbx_description
1 polymer ?
#
loop_
_entity_poly.entity_id
_entity_poly.type
_entity_poly.pdbx_seq_one_letter_code
_entity_poly.pdbx_strand_id
1 'polypeptide(L)'
;MAYTMLLLLLLHQVRETEALRVIGGEKTVVQDGNAVLPCILIETQESLSQISWQRRTREKPQNDNFYTILPTTGPQFVGGEDKRFTFIGNFKGNNGTLLLSSVTLMDEGIYTCIFTLFPSGSHKTEIPLNVLVPPVTSLESNTPTVGKDEVLFATCTAAVSKPPAEVKWNISPLGEKVRAATSATQYTNGTTTTISSLFGVPTLEVNNQSVPCVVTSEALANETLPFTIQVHFPPMEVNIIKTSPNTFECESKANPPANFTWKRSGEAVSQPSVTVDGAKLQFLSWTPDLNDLYECEASNQHGNNSHKLYIQVVVVKDCCVAGWVLFALLLILNALWACYKFELLRRIIASVRGRQPVATSSNSPVRAQESLQVQDQQAEVEKISNCALKTLFMVIIFLMHIMLFEVYYIFAPIISVYLCCWLATAMFLGCSCHFCGLKRSGMPGRNFTVFYKHALLDSKKNLLELGGQMSNKFRANLGIHAYVMLKFHTNV
;
A
#
# COMPACT_ATOMS: atom_id res chain seq x y z
N MET A 1 68.68 -58.14 13.13
CA MET A 1 67.86 -57.90 14.34
C MET A 1 68.51 -56.92 15.31
N ALA A 2 69.80 -57.08 15.67
CA ALA A 2 70.47 -56.15 16.60
C ALA A 2 70.75 -54.75 15.99
N TYR A 3 71.19 -54.67 14.74
CA TYR A 3 71.48 -53.39 14.06
C TYR A 3 70.23 -52.54 13.79
N THR A 4 69.09 -53.18 13.50
CA THR A 4 67.81 -52.50 13.27
C THR A 4 67.22 -51.94 14.56
N MET A 5 67.42 -52.62 15.69
CA MET A 5 67.07 -52.13 17.03
C MET A 5 67.97 -50.97 17.48
N LEU A 6 69.26 -51.00 17.13
CA LEU A 6 70.17 -49.89 17.42
C LEU A 6 69.83 -48.63 16.59
N LEU A 7 69.42 -48.81 15.33
CA LEU A 7 68.98 -47.70 14.47
C LEU A 7 67.64 -47.11 14.95
N LEU A 8 66.70 -47.95 15.42
CA LEU A 8 65.43 -47.50 16.00
C LEU A 8 65.64 -46.82 17.36
N LEU A 9 66.60 -47.27 18.18
CA LEU A 9 66.99 -46.60 19.43
C LEU A 9 67.72 -45.27 19.17
N LEU A 10 68.55 -45.17 18.13
CA LEU A 10 69.18 -43.92 17.71
C LEU A 10 68.16 -42.93 17.11
N LEU A 11 67.13 -43.42 16.40
CA LEU A 11 66.01 -42.60 15.92
C LEU A 11 65.06 -42.17 17.05
N HIS A 12 64.92 -42.96 18.12
CA HIS A 12 64.15 -42.58 19.33
C HIS A 12 64.89 -41.62 20.26
N GLN A 13 66.19 -41.38 20.06
CA GLN A 13 66.99 -40.40 20.80
C GLN A 13 67.16 -39.08 20.05
N VAL A 14 66.47 -38.86 18.93
CA VAL A 14 66.18 -37.51 18.45
C VAL A 14 65.11 -36.92 19.37
N ARG A 15 65.49 -36.70 20.63
CA ARG A 15 64.82 -35.76 21.50
C ARG A 15 64.93 -34.43 20.75
N GLU A 16 63.81 -33.87 20.31
CA GLU A 16 63.77 -32.46 19.91
C GLU A 16 64.41 -31.69 21.06
N THR A 17 65.65 -31.26 20.87
CA THR A 17 66.26 -30.30 21.77
C THR A 17 65.45 -29.03 21.53
N GLU A 18 64.57 -28.69 22.48
CA GLU A 18 63.94 -27.38 22.58
C GLU A 18 65.04 -26.33 22.39
N ALA A 19 65.05 -25.71 21.21
CA ALA A 19 66.09 -24.80 20.78
C ALA A 19 65.60 -23.38 21.08
N LEU A 20 66.39 -22.66 21.87
CA LEU A 20 66.15 -21.28 22.26
C LEU A 20 65.65 -20.45 21.08
N ARG A 21 64.46 -19.85 21.24
CA ARG A 21 63.79 -19.09 20.17
C ARG A 21 62.99 -17.91 20.70
N VAL A 22 62.82 -16.91 19.82
CA VAL A 22 62.02 -15.72 20.07
C VAL A 22 60.73 -15.80 19.26
N ILE A 23 59.58 -15.70 19.94
CA ILE A 23 58.25 -15.74 19.34
C ILE A 23 57.75 -14.31 19.11
N GLY A 24 57.29 -14.03 17.88
CA GLY A 24 56.67 -12.75 17.53
C GLY A 24 55.47 -12.86 16.58
N GLY A 25 55.51 -13.74 15.58
CA GLY A 25 54.38 -13.97 14.68
C GLY A 25 53.95 -12.73 13.88
N GLU A 26 52.85 -12.84 13.14
CA GLU A 26 52.30 -11.77 12.31
C GLU A 26 51.16 -11.04 13.01
N LYS A 27 51.03 -9.73 12.75
CA LYS A 27 49.97 -8.89 13.31
C LYS A 27 49.26 -8.09 12.25
N THR A 28 47.94 -8.10 12.34
CA THR A 28 47.05 -7.30 11.49
C THR A 28 46.19 -6.42 12.38
N VAL A 29 46.10 -5.14 12.06
CA VAL A 29 45.36 -4.15 12.85
C VAL A 29 44.60 -3.19 11.93
N VAL A 30 43.43 -2.74 12.36
CA VAL A 30 42.69 -1.68 11.67
C VAL A 30 43.31 -0.32 11.99
N GLN A 31 43.39 0.57 10.99
CA GLN A 31 43.89 1.93 11.14
C GLN A 31 43.24 2.66 12.34
N ASP A 32 44.02 3.50 13.01
CA ASP A 32 43.71 4.21 14.26
C ASP A 32 43.54 3.32 15.49
N GLY A 33 43.62 1.99 15.32
CA GLY A 33 43.68 1.02 16.40
C GLY A 33 45.05 0.94 17.09
N ASN A 34 45.16 0.02 18.06
CA ASN A 34 46.39 -0.26 18.78
C ASN A 34 46.94 -1.63 18.37
N ALA A 35 48.22 -1.70 18.00
CA ALA A 35 48.89 -2.96 17.68
C ALA A 35 49.75 -3.44 18.86
N VAL A 36 49.53 -4.68 19.28
CA VAL A 36 50.41 -5.38 20.22
C VAL A 36 51.41 -6.19 19.42
N LEU A 37 52.70 -5.86 19.54
CA LEU A 37 53.83 -6.53 18.91
C LEU A 37 54.43 -7.52 19.93
N PRO A 38 53.99 -8.78 19.95
CA PRO A 38 54.44 -9.73 20.95
C PRO A 38 55.90 -10.08 20.68
N CYS A 39 56.67 -10.17 21.75
CA CYS A 39 58.04 -10.64 21.65
C CYS A 39 58.41 -11.40 22.91
N ILE A 40 58.48 -12.72 22.82
CA ILE A 40 58.66 -13.59 23.97
C ILE A 40 59.80 -14.55 23.70
N LEU A 41 60.78 -14.56 24.57
CA LEU A 41 61.90 -15.50 24.53
C LEU A 41 61.55 -16.72 25.39
N ILE A 42 61.63 -17.90 24.81
CA ILE A 42 61.31 -19.17 25.46
C ILE A 42 62.48 -20.15 25.38
N GLU A 43 62.39 -21.23 26.17
CA GLU A 43 63.34 -22.35 26.14
C GLU A 43 64.77 -21.90 26.51
N THR A 44 64.88 -21.02 27.52
CA THR A 44 66.16 -20.49 28.01
C THR A 44 66.24 -20.40 29.54
N GLN A 45 67.43 -20.60 30.07
CA GLN A 45 67.82 -20.28 31.46
C GLN A 45 68.97 -19.27 31.50
N GLU A 46 69.33 -18.68 30.35
CA GLU A 46 70.43 -17.74 30.24
C GLU A 46 70.07 -16.37 30.82
N SER A 47 71.09 -15.62 31.22
CA SER A 47 70.90 -14.26 31.71
C SER A 47 70.63 -13.31 30.54
N LEU A 48 69.46 -12.68 30.55
CA LEU A 48 69.07 -11.64 29.61
C LEU A 48 69.83 -10.33 29.92
N SER A 49 70.62 -9.86 28.97
CA SER A 49 71.39 -8.62 29.09
C SER A 49 70.66 -7.42 28.49
N GLN A 50 69.94 -7.60 27.38
CA GLN A 50 69.27 -6.50 26.68
C GLN A 50 68.13 -7.01 25.79
N ILE A 51 67.04 -6.24 25.70
CA ILE A 51 66.05 -6.36 24.63
C ILE A 51 66.17 -5.12 23.74
N SER A 52 66.22 -5.29 22.43
CA SER A 52 66.25 -4.19 21.48
C SER A 52 65.26 -4.42 20.35
N TRP A 53 64.72 -3.32 19.83
CA TRP A 53 63.76 -3.32 18.75
C TRP A 53 64.26 -2.50 17.57
N GLN A 54 64.14 -3.10 16.40
CA GLN A 54 64.33 -2.46 15.11
C GLN A 54 63.01 -2.33 14.38
N ARG A 55 62.89 -1.32 13.54
CA ARG A 55 61.73 -1.14 12.65
C ARG A 55 62.19 -0.80 11.25
N ARG A 56 61.49 -1.36 10.28
CA ARG A 56 61.56 -1.01 8.86
C ARG A 56 60.12 -0.87 8.36
N THR A 57 59.67 0.37 8.18
CA THR A 57 58.29 0.72 7.83
C THR A 57 58.23 1.46 6.50
N ARG A 58 57.02 1.78 6.03
CA ARG A 58 56.85 2.65 4.85
C ARG A 58 57.39 4.06 5.07
N GLU A 59 57.24 4.61 6.28
CA GLU A 59 57.81 5.91 6.65
C GLU A 59 59.34 5.84 6.75
N LYS A 60 59.85 4.77 7.37
CA LYS A 60 61.28 4.57 7.66
C LYS A 60 61.76 3.30 6.95
N PRO A 61 62.19 3.42 5.68
CA PRO A 61 62.62 2.26 4.90
C PRO A 61 63.96 1.67 5.36
N GLN A 62 64.75 2.42 6.14
CA GLN A 62 65.96 1.90 6.78
C GLN A 62 65.62 1.16 8.07
N ASN A 63 66.34 0.08 8.33
CA ASN A 63 66.13 -0.75 9.51
C ASN A 63 66.99 -0.24 10.68
N ASP A 64 66.39 0.56 11.55
CA ASP A 64 67.09 1.24 12.65
C ASP A 64 66.63 0.73 14.02
N ASN A 65 67.57 0.65 14.96
CA ASN A 65 67.25 0.47 16.38
C ASN A 65 66.52 1.72 16.89
N PHE A 66 65.30 1.55 17.43
CA PHE A 66 64.50 2.67 17.92
C PHE A 66 64.07 2.54 19.37
N TYR A 67 64.15 1.34 19.95
CA TYR A 67 63.74 1.06 21.32
C TYR A 67 64.68 0.04 21.95
N THR A 68 65.07 0.23 23.22
CA THR A 68 65.93 -0.67 23.97
C THR A 68 65.46 -0.77 25.41
N ILE A 69 65.52 -1.96 25.99
CA ILE A 69 65.20 -2.22 27.40
C ILE A 69 66.42 -2.86 28.05
N LEU A 70 66.90 -2.22 29.11
CA LEU A 70 68.06 -2.65 29.90
C LEU A 70 67.62 -3.02 31.33
N PRO A 71 68.36 -3.90 32.04
CA PRO A 71 67.97 -4.39 33.36
C PRO A 71 67.88 -3.30 34.44
N THR A 72 68.78 -2.30 34.39
CA THR A 72 68.92 -1.27 35.43
C THR A 72 68.22 0.03 35.06
N THR A 73 68.32 0.45 33.80
CA THR A 73 67.78 1.73 33.33
C THR A 73 66.36 1.61 32.75
N GLY A 74 65.90 0.40 32.46
CA GLY A 74 64.55 0.16 31.92
C GLY A 74 64.42 0.50 30.43
N PRO A 75 63.19 0.80 29.95
CA PRO A 75 62.92 1.11 28.55
C PRO A 75 63.42 2.49 28.14
N GLN A 76 64.04 2.59 26.96
CA GLN A 76 64.65 3.79 26.41
C GLN A 76 64.45 3.85 24.90
N PHE A 77 64.26 5.06 24.38
CA PHE A 77 64.22 5.33 22.94
C PHE A 77 65.61 5.55 22.36
N VAL A 78 65.81 5.13 21.12
CA VAL A 78 67.08 5.30 20.37
C VAL A 78 66.78 6.07 19.08
N GLY A 79 67.57 7.11 18.79
CA GLY A 79 67.41 7.87 17.54
C GLY A 79 66.15 8.74 17.45
N GLY A 80 65.51 9.05 18.58
CA GLY A 80 64.34 9.94 18.68
C GLY A 80 63.19 9.32 19.47
N GLU A 81 62.49 10.14 20.26
CA GLU A 81 61.34 9.70 21.07
C GLU A 81 60.10 9.52 20.18
N ASP A 82 59.44 8.34 20.27
CA ASP A 82 58.16 8.06 19.60
C ASP A 82 57.17 7.55 20.64
N LYS A 83 56.43 8.48 21.25
CA LYS A 83 55.53 8.23 22.39
C LYS A 83 54.39 7.25 22.10
N ARG A 84 54.18 6.89 20.83
CA ARG A 84 53.19 5.87 20.44
C ARG A 84 53.63 4.46 20.82
N PHE A 85 54.94 4.24 21.01
CA PHE A 85 55.47 2.96 21.50
C PHE A 85 55.53 2.94 23.03
N THR A 86 54.87 1.95 23.62
CA THR A 86 54.87 1.71 25.07
C THR A 86 55.33 0.28 25.36
N PHE A 87 56.27 0.12 26.29
CA PHE A 87 56.67 -1.20 26.78
C PHE A 87 55.61 -1.75 27.74
N ILE A 88 54.99 -2.87 27.35
CA ILE A 88 53.97 -3.57 28.15
C ILE A 88 54.42 -4.97 28.57
N GLY A 89 55.66 -5.35 28.24
CA GLY A 89 56.26 -6.62 28.59
C GLY A 89 56.80 -6.67 30.03
N ASN A 90 57.54 -7.75 30.31
CA ASN A 90 58.24 -7.95 31.57
C ASN A 90 59.65 -8.48 31.27
N PHE A 91 60.66 -7.64 31.51
CA PHE A 91 62.06 -7.98 31.24
C PHE A 91 62.50 -9.22 32.01
N LYS A 92 62.18 -9.33 33.31
CA LYS A 92 62.54 -10.50 34.13
C LYS A 92 61.81 -11.78 33.70
N GLY A 93 60.67 -11.62 33.05
CA GLY A 93 59.86 -12.72 32.51
C GLY A 93 60.15 -13.03 31.04
N ASN A 94 61.29 -12.59 30.49
CA ASN A 94 61.67 -12.79 29.09
C ASN A 94 60.62 -12.32 28.07
N ASN A 95 59.88 -11.26 28.43
CA ASN A 95 58.80 -10.70 27.63
C ASN A 95 59.15 -9.27 27.21
N GLY A 96 59.46 -9.09 25.93
CA GLY A 96 59.84 -7.84 25.28
C GLY A 96 58.71 -7.09 24.59
N THR A 97 57.44 -7.51 24.78
CA THR A 97 56.28 -7.02 24.02
C THR A 97 56.10 -5.50 24.07
N LEU A 98 55.83 -4.91 22.89
CA LEU A 98 55.52 -3.49 22.71
C LEU A 98 54.07 -3.27 22.29
N LEU A 99 53.52 -2.15 22.72
CA LEU A 99 52.25 -1.60 22.25
C LEU A 99 52.55 -0.39 21.34
N LEU A 100 52.01 -0.39 20.13
CA LEU A 100 51.96 0.76 19.23
C LEU A 100 50.55 1.32 19.21
N SER A 101 50.36 2.56 19.67
CA SER A 101 49.06 3.24 19.64
C SER A 101 48.85 4.05 18.36
N SER A 102 47.58 4.22 17.98
CA SER A 102 47.16 5.03 16.83
C SER A 102 47.91 4.64 15.55
N VAL A 103 47.75 3.38 15.15
CA VAL A 103 48.45 2.79 14.01
C VAL A 103 47.97 3.44 12.72
N THR A 104 48.91 3.89 11.90
CA THR A 104 48.65 4.46 10.58
C THR A 104 49.13 3.54 9.48
N LEU A 105 48.68 3.77 8.23
CA LEU A 105 49.19 3.04 7.07
C LEU A 105 50.73 3.17 6.92
N MET A 106 51.34 4.25 7.42
CA MET A 106 52.78 4.48 7.33
C MET A 106 53.60 3.61 8.28
N ASP A 107 52.97 3.07 9.33
CA ASP A 107 53.59 2.16 10.31
C ASP A 107 53.66 0.72 9.83
N GLU A 108 53.00 0.39 8.72
CA GLU A 108 53.07 -0.91 8.08
C GLU A 108 54.53 -1.25 7.72
N GLY A 109 54.94 -2.46 8.06
CA GLY A 109 56.30 -2.92 7.84
C GLY A 109 56.69 -4.07 8.74
N ILE A 110 58.00 -4.22 8.95
CA ILE A 110 58.58 -5.31 9.72
C ILE A 110 59.21 -4.73 10.98
N TYR A 111 58.80 -5.26 12.13
CA TYR A 111 59.35 -4.95 13.43
C TYR A 111 60.20 -6.14 13.89
N THR A 112 61.48 -5.89 14.16
CA THR A 112 62.40 -6.96 14.55
C THR A 112 62.73 -6.82 16.02
N CYS A 113 62.39 -7.83 16.79
CA CYS A 113 62.72 -7.89 18.20
C CYS A 113 63.96 -8.75 18.42
N ILE A 114 64.88 -8.27 19.25
CA ILE A 114 66.21 -8.86 19.44
C ILE A 114 66.47 -8.97 20.95
N PHE A 115 66.59 -10.20 21.43
CA PHE A 115 67.10 -10.51 22.77
C PHE A 115 68.60 -10.75 22.70
N THR A 116 69.38 -10.12 23.59
CA THR A 116 70.80 -10.41 23.76
C THR A 116 71.00 -11.12 25.09
N LEU A 117 71.60 -12.30 25.03
CA LEU A 117 71.80 -13.21 26.14
C LEU A 117 73.31 -13.41 26.34
N PHE A 118 73.70 -13.71 27.57
CA PHE A 118 75.04 -14.18 27.87
C PHE A 118 74.98 -15.63 28.35
N PRO A 119 75.72 -16.57 27.73
CA PRO A 119 76.78 -16.38 26.72
C PRO A 119 76.33 -16.49 25.25
N SER A 120 75.09 -16.88 24.92
CA SER A 120 74.72 -17.29 23.55
C SER A 120 74.60 -16.16 22.52
N GLY A 121 74.62 -14.89 22.95
CA GLY A 121 74.58 -13.74 22.06
C GLY A 121 73.14 -13.34 21.70
N SER A 122 72.93 -12.86 20.46
CA SER A 122 71.67 -12.24 20.06
C SER A 122 70.76 -13.18 19.27
N HIS A 123 69.51 -13.31 19.73
CA HIS A 123 68.45 -14.04 19.06
C HIS A 123 67.32 -13.09 18.69
N LYS A 124 66.77 -13.23 17.48
CA LYS A 124 65.81 -12.28 16.93
C LYS A 124 64.63 -12.95 16.24
N THR A 125 63.54 -12.22 16.13
CA THR A 125 62.35 -12.60 15.35
C THR A 125 61.81 -11.38 14.61
N GLU A 126 61.21 -11.62 13.45
CA GLU A 126 60.57 -10.58 12.63
C GLU A 126 59.05 -10.67 12.81
N ILE A 127 58.43 -9.51 13.01
CA ILE A 127 57.00 -9.35 13.26
C ILE A 127 56.45 -8.44 12.15
N PRO A 128 55.88 -9.03 11.07
CA PRO A 128 55.20 -8.25 10.05
C PRO A 128 53.93 -7.63 10.64
N LEU A 129 53.79 -6.31 10.50
CA LEU A 129 52.60 -5.56 10.86
C LEU A 129 51.86 -5.13 9.59
N ASN A 130 50.70 -5.76 9.34
CA ASN A 130 49.78 -5.38 8.28
C ASN A 130 48.73 -4.42 8.81
N VAL A 131 48.45 -3.37 8.03
CA VAL A 131 47.42 -2.39 8.39
C VAL A 131 46.24 -2.48 7.43
N LEU A 132 45.05 -2.69 8.01
CA LEU A 132 43.76 -2.66 7.33
C LEU A 132 43.21 -1.23 7.37
N VAL A 133 42.75 -0.73 6.23
CA VAL A 133 42.20 0.62 6.10
C VAL A 133 40.69 0.50 5.79
N PRO A 134 39.81 0.93 6.71
CA PRO A 134 38.37 0.92 6.47
C PRO A 134 38.01 1.91 5.35
N PRO A 135 37.07 1.54 4.46
CA PRO A 135 36.64 2.44 3.39
C PRO A 135 35.91 3.66 3.94
N VAL A 136 36.08 4.80 3.28
CA VAL A 136 35.18 5.96 3.44
C VAL A 136 34.04 5.81 2.45
N THR A 137 32.82 5.60 2.95
CA THR A 137 31.65 5.32 2.13
C THR A 137 30.84 6.58 1.81
N SER A 138 30.40 6.72 0.56
CA SER A 138 29.53 7.82 0.13
C SER A 138 28.53 7.36 -0.94
N LEU A 139 27.38 8.05 -1.00
CA LEU A 139 26.30 7.78 -1.93
C LEU A 139 25.84 9.09 -2.59
N GLU A 140 26.00 9.16 -3.91
CA GLU A 140 25.52 10.25 -4.75
C GLU A 140 24.33 9.77 -5.57
N SER A 141 23.25 10.54 -5.66
CA SER A 141 22.02 10.13 -6.32
C SER A 141 21.49 11.18 -7.29
N ASN A 142 20.80 10.71 -8.34
CA ASN A 142 20.21 11.49 -9.40
C ASN A 142 18.72 11.16 -9.53
N THR A 143 17.91 12.16 -9.89
CA THR A 143 16.45 12.03 -10.08
C THR A 143 16.06 12.25 -11.54
N PRO A 144 16.22 11.23 -12.41
CA PRO A 144 15.92 11.37 -13.83
C PRO A 144 14.42 11.52 -14.09
N THR A 145 14.09 12.16 -15.21
CA THR A 145 12.71 12.20 -15.74
C THR A 145 12.41 10.93 -16.51
N VAL A 146 11.15 10.50 -16.53
CA VAL A 146 10.68 9.34 -17.28
C VAL A 146 11.14 9.37 -18.74
N GLY A 147 11.66 8.26 -19.23
CA GLY A 147 12.35 8.19 -20.52
C GLY A 147 12.53 6.77 -21.03
N LYS A 148 13.14 6.64 -22.21
CA LYS A 148 13.40 5.34 -22.87
C LYS A 148 14.86 4.92 -22.81
N ASP A 149 15.76 5.87 -22.55
CA ASP A 149 17.19 5.65 -22.53
C ASP A 149 17.67 5.25 -21.14
N GLU A 150 18.77 4.49 -21.10
CA GLU A 150 19.41 4.11 -19.85
C GLU A 150 20.15 5.32 -19.24
N VAL A 151 19.91 5.57 -17.95
CA VAL A 151 20.48 6.71 -17.21
C VAL A 151 21.09 6.26 -15.89
N LEU A 152 21.95 7.11 -15.32
CA LEU A 152 22.55 6.89 -14.01
C LEU A 152 21.58 7.28 -12.89
N PHE A 153 21.24 6.34 -12.01
CA PHE A 153 20.41 6.60 -10.83
C PHE A 153 21.24 7.01 -9.61
N ALA A 154 22.31 6.28 -9.31
CA ALA A 154 23.15 6.57 -8.16
C ALA A 154 24.54 5.96 -8.30
N THR A 155 25.49 6.53 -7.56
CA THR A 155 26.87 6.08 -7.48
C THR A 155 27.23 5.89 -6.01
N CYS A 156 27.64 4.66 -5.67
CA CYS A 156 28.09 4.27 -4.34
C CYS A 156 29.61 4.10 -4.39
N THR A 157 30.31 4.83 -3.52
CA THR A 157 31.77 4.89 -3.50
C THR A 157 32.29 4.39 -2.16
N ALA A 158 33.23 3.44 -2.21
CA ALA A 158 34.02 2.98 -1.07
C ALA A 158 35.48 3.40 -1.31
N ALA A 159 35.88 4.53 -0.74
CA ALA A 159 37.16 5.16 -1.01
C ALA A 159 38.26 4.69 -0.05
N VAL A 160 39.49 4.62 -0.55
CA VAL A 160 40.73 4.44 0.24
C VAL A 160 40.70 3.17 1.13
N SER A 161 40.24 2.04 0.60
CA SER A 161 40.16 0.80 1.38
C SER A 161 41.39 -0.10 1.20
N LYS A 162 41.77 -0.83 2.25
CA LYS A 162 42.77 -1.89 2.19
C LYS A 162 42.40 -3.02 3.17
N PRO A 163 42.15 -4.26 2.70
CA PRO A 163 42.11 -4.70 1.30
C PRO A 163 40.96 -4.04 0.50
N PRO A 164 40.92 -4.19 -0.83
CA PRO A 164 39.86 -3.64 -1.67
C PRO A 164 38.46 -4.01 -1.16
N ALA A 165 37.60 -3.01 -0.96
CA ALA A 165 36.22 -3.22 -0.54
C ALA A 165 35.34 -3.72 -1.70
N GLU A 166 34.42 -4.64 -1.39
CA GLU A 166 33.39 -5.09 -2.30
C GLU A 166 32.15 -4.18 -2.18
N VAL A 167 31.68 -3.65 -3.31
CA VAL A 167 30.51 -2.78 -3.39
C VAL A 167 29.46 -3.45 -4.25
N LYS A 168 28.30 -3.76 -3.65
CA LYS A 168 27.20 -4.48 -4.28
C LYS A 168 25.87 -3.77 -4.07
N TRP A 169 25.08 -3.65 -5.12
CA TRP A 169 23.70 -3.16 -5.03
C TRP A 169 22.73 -4.33 -4.83
N ASN A 170 21.78 -4.18 -3.91
CA ASN A 170 20.70 -5.16 -3.76
C ASN A 170 19.60 -4.90 -4.80
N ILE A 171 19.77 -5.44 -6.00
CA ILE A 171 18.85 -5.28 -7.15
C ILE A 171 17.78 -6.37 -7.26
N SER A 172 17.68 -7.27 -6.27
CA SER A 172 16.72 -8.37 -6.23
C SER A 172 15.27 -8.00 -6.60
N PRO A 173 14.69 -6.85 -6.16
CA PRO A 173 13.31 -6.49 -6.53
C PRO A 173 13.14 -6.12 -8.01
N LEU A 174 14.21 -5.75 -8.72
CA LEU A 174 14.17 -5.19 -10.08
C LEU A 174 14.74 -6.13 -11.15
N GLY A 175 15.65 -7.04 -10.77
CA GLY A 175 16.27 -7.99 -11.68
C GLY A 175 16.98 -7.28 -12.84
N GLU A 176 16.68 -7.69 -14.07
CA GLU A 176 17.30 -7.17 -15.31
C GLU A 176 16.86 -5.74 -15.70
N LYS A 177 15.91 -5.13 -14.96
CA LYS A 177 15.46 -3.75 -15.25
C LYS A 177 16.51 -2.69 -14.89
N VAL A 178 17.50 -3.06 -14.09
CA VAL A 178 18.61 -2.21 -13.64
C VAL A 178 19.92 -2.96 -13.79
N ARG A 179 21.00 -2.20 -14.00
CA ARG A 179 22.36 -2.72 -14.17
C ARG A 179 23.31 -2.01 -13.23
N ALA A 180 24.07 -2.77 -12.46
CA ALA A 180 25.20 -2.23 -11.70
C ALA A 180 26.49 -2.36 -12.50
N ALA A 181 27.31 -1.33 -12.50
CA ALA A 181 28.66 -1.35 -13.06
C ALA A 181 29.66 -0.92 -11.97
N THR A 182 30.59 -1.81 -11.64
CA THR A 182 31.61 -1.58 -10.62
C THR A 182 32.97 -1.38 -11.27
N SER A 183 33.69 -0.37 -10.82
CA SER A 183 35.06 -0.06 -11.21
C SER A 183 35.92 0.10 -9.96
N ALA A 184 37.20 -0.29 -10.05
CA ALA A 184 38.13 -0.19 -8.93
C ALA A 184 39.41 0.51 -9.40
N THR A 185 39.89 1.44 -8.58
CA THR A 185 41.12 2.19 -8.84
C THR A 185 42.11 1.93 -7.71
N GLN A 186 43.27 1.39 -8.04
CA GLN A 186 44.32 1.08 -7.09
C GLN A 186 45.33 2.22 -7.04
N TYR A 187 45.69 2.65 -5.83
CA TYR A 187 46.68 3.70 -5.59
C TYR A 187 48.04 3.12 -5.26
N THR A 188 49.08 3.94 -5.43
CA THR A 188 50.48 3.57 -5.15
C THR A 188 50.75 3.21 -3.68
N ASN A 189 49.94 3.74 -2.76
CA ASN A 189 49.97 3.39 -1.34
C ASN A 189 49.30 2.02 -1.04
N GLY A 190 48.87 1.27 -2.05
CA GLY A 190 48.22 -0.03 -1.87
C GLY A 190 46.77 0.04 -1.37
N THR A 191 46.19 1.23 -1.23
CA THR A 191 44.75 1.41 -1.01
C THR A 191 44.01 1.36 -2.34
N THR A 192 42.72 1.02 -2.30
CA THR A 192 41.86 0.90 -3.49
C THR A 192 40.55 1.65 -3.25
N THR A 193 40.12 2.43 -4.24
CA THR A 193 38.79 3.04 -4.26
C THR A 193 37.90 2.26 -5.22
N THR A 194 36.83 1.67 -4.69
CA THR A 194 35.83 0.93 -5.46
C THR A 194 34.59 1.80 -5.64
N ILE A 195 34.15 1.99 -6.89
CA ILE A 195 33.00 2.80 -7.27
C ILE A 195 32.01 1.90 -8.01
N SER A 196 30.77 1.83 -7.51
CA SER A 196 29.68 1.11 -8.17
C SER A 196 28.55 2.06 -8.55
N SER A 197 28.25 2.11 -9.84
CA SER A 197 27.21 2.97 -10.41
C SER A 197 26.00 2.13 -10.84
N LEU A 198 24.80 2.57 -10.49
CA LEU A 198 23.54 1.94 -10.81
C LEU A 198 22.87 2.64 -12.00
N PHE A 199 22.65 1.89 -13.06
CA PHE A 199 22.02 2.33 -14.31
C PHE A 199 20.68 1.64 -14.53
N GLY A 200 19.79 2.28 -15.29
CA GLY A 200 18.57 1.66 -15.77
C GLY A 200 17.68 2.64 -16.50
N VAL A 201 16.58 2.15 -17.06
CA VAL A 201 15.62 2.98 -17.78
C VAL A 201 14.61 3.59 -16.78
N PRO A 202 14.43 4.91 -16.74
CA PRO A 202 13.56 5.57 -15.77
C PRO A 202 12.09 5.36 -16.16
N THR A 203 11.46 4.37 -15.54
CA THR A 203 10.05 4.00 -15.73
C THR A 203 9.26 4.15 -14.43
N LEU A 204 7.93 4.19 -14.51
CA LEU A 204 7.07 4.26 -13.32
C LEU A 204 7.14 2.99 -12.47
N GLU A 205 7.48 1.85 -13.07
CA GLU A 205 7.58 0.56 -12.38
C GLU A 205 8.79 0.50 -11.44
N VAL A 206 9.89 1.17 -11.81
CA VAL A 206 11.11 1.25 -11.00
C VAL A 206 11.06 2.38 -9.97
N ASN A 207 10.11 3.30 -10.10
CA ASN A 207 9.94 4.39 -9.15
C ASN A 207 9.59 3.86 -7.76
N ASN A 208 10.19 4.46 -6.73
CA ASN A 208 9.99 4.11 -5.32
C ASN A 208 10.41 2.67 -4.95
N GLN A 209 11.27 2.04 -5.76
CA GLN A 209 11.87 0.74 -5.47
C GLN A 209 13.15 0.93 -4.65
N SER A 210 13.28 0.17 -3.56
CA SER A 210 14.44 0.21 -2.66
C SER A 210 15.55 -0.70 -3.17
N VAL A 211 16.72 -0.13 -3.37
CA VAL A 211 17.93 -0.77 -3.90
C VAL A 211 19.13 -0.31 -3.08
N PRO A 212 19.29 -0.77 -1.83
CA PRO A 212 20.39 -0.34 -0.99
C PRO A 212 21.75 -0.80 -1.53
N CYS A 213 22.79 0.01 -1.30
CA CYS A 213 24.17 -0.34 -1.57
C CYS A 213 24.78 -1.02 -0.33
N VAL A 214 25.41 -2.17 -0.51
CA VAL A 214 26.09 -2.93 0.55
C VAL A 214 27.59 -2.88 0.27
N VAL A 215 28.34 -2.38 1.26
CA VAL A 215 29.80 -2.30 1.24
C VAL A 215 30.37 -3.28 2.24
N THR A 216 31.24 -4.17 1.77
CA THR A 216 31.87 -5.22 2.57
C THR A 216 33.39 -5.10 2.48
N SER A 217 34.09 -5.08 3.62
CA SER A 217 35.56 -5.06 3.69
C SER A 217 36.02 -5.89 4.89
N GLU A 218 37.26 -6.38 4.89
CA GLU A 218 37.85 -7.01 6.09
C GLU A 218 38.09 -6.01 7.21
N ALA A 219 38.27 -4.74 6.85
CA ALA A 219 38.54 -3.65 7.79
C ALA A 219 37.28 -3.08 8.46
N LEU A 220 36.09 -3.40 7.93
CA LEU A 220 34.81 -2.80 8.32
C LEU A 220 33.69 -3.85 8.24
N ALA A 221 32.85 -3.94 9.28
CA ALA A 221 31.65 -4.77 9.22
C ALA A 221 30.71 -4.30 8.08
N ASN A 222 29.94 -5.21 7.50
CA ASN A 222 29.06 -4.91 6.36
C ASN A 222 28.22 -3.65 6.62
N GLU A 223 28.44 -2.61 5.82
CA GLU A 223 27.73 -1.34 5.88
C GLU A 223 26.68 -1.30 4.76
N THR A 224 25.47 -0.83 5.08
CA THR A 224 24.37 -0.74 4.11
C THR A 224 23.89 0.70 3.99
N LEU A 225 24.10 1.30 2.82
CA LEU A 225 23.62 2.64 2.49
C LEU A 225 22.22 2.53 1.86
N PRO A 226 21.17 3.08 2.50
CA PRO A 226 19.82 3.02 1.97
C PRO A 226 19.69 3.89 0.72
N PHE A 227 19.10 3.36 -0.34
CA PHE A 227 18.79 4.11 -1.56
C PHE A 227 17.46 3.66 -2.14
N THR A 228 16.64 4.62 -2.54
CA THR A 228 15.35 4.39 -3.18
C THR A 228 15.32 5.18 -4.48
N ILE A 229 15.01 4.50 -5.59
CA ILE A 229 14.94 5.15 -6.90
C ILE A 229 13.79 6.16 -6.92
N GLN A 230 14.09 7.38 -7.37
CA GLN A 230 13.11 8.45 -7.55
C GLN A 230 13.11 8.86 -9.03
N VAL A 231 11.96 8.72 -9.68
CA VAL A 231 11.76 9.10 -11.09
C VAL A 231 10.76 10.24 -11.15
N HIS A 232 11.10 11.31 -11.86
CA HIS A 232 10.18 12.41 -12.12
C HIS A 232 9.28 12.12 -13.32
N PHE A 233 8.00 12.42 -13.22
CA PHE A 233 7.00 12.23 -14.26
C PHE A 233 5.84 13.26 -14.14
N PRO A 234 5.21 13.64 -15.27
CA PRO A 234 4.06 14.54 -15.27
C PRO A 234 2.84 13.91 -14.57
N PRO A 235 1.79 14.69 -14.26
CA PRO A 235 0.59 14.16 -13.61
C PRO A 235 -0.13 13.13 -14.49
N MET A 236 -0.34 11.93 -13.94
CA MET A 236 -1.01 10.79 -14.58
C MET A 236 -2.20 10.34 -13.75
N GLU A 237 -3.14 9.63 -14.39
CA GLU A 237 -4.36 9.12 -13.75
C GLU A 237 -5.14 10.22 -13.00
N VAL A 238 -5.28 11.40 -13.61
CA VAL A 238 -6.08 12.49 -13.03
C VAL A 238 -7.53 12.04 -12.98
N ASN A 239 -8.11 11.99 -11.79
CA ASN A 239 -9.48 11.56 -11.55
C ASN A 239 -10.16 12.52 -10.59
N ILE A 240 -11.46 12.73 -10.79
CA ILE A 240 -12.30 13.49 -9.86
C ILE A 240 -13.13 12.50 -9.05
N ILE A 241 -12.90 12.45 -7.75
CA ILE A 241 -13.65 11.60 -6.82
C ILE A 241 -14.61 12.44 -5.98
N LYS A 242 -15.70 11.82 -5.53
CA LYS A 242 -16.69 12.46 -4.65
C LYS A 242 -16.39 12.10 -3.20
N THR A 243 -15.82 13.03 -2.44
CA THR A 243 -15.45 12.82 -1.02
C THR A 243 -16.64 13.05 -0.08
N SER A 244 -17.55 13.97 -0.41
CA SER A 244 -18.74 14.28 0.38
C SER A 244 -19.93 14.58 -0.52
N PRO A 245 -21.18 14.64 0.00
CA PRO A 245 -22.35 15.02 -0.78
C PRO A 245 -22.15 16.30 -1.60
N ASN A 246 -21.36 17.24 -1.07
CA ASN A 246 -21.10 18.58 -1.59
C ASN A 246 -19.64 18.83 -1.99
N THR A 247 -18.75 17.85 -1.89
CA THR A 247 -17.31 18.03 -2.10
C THR A 247 -16.77 17.00 -3.08
N PHE A 248 -16.03 17.48 -4.07
CA PHE A 248 -15.25 16.70 -5.00
C PHE A 248 -13.77 16.97 -4.79
N GLU A 249 -12.94 15.97 -5.01
CA GLU A 249 -11.50 16.04 -4.83
C GLU A 249 -10.82 15.45 -6.05
N CYS A 250 -9.77 16.12 -6.49
CA CYS A 250 -9.00 15.72 -7.65
C CYS A 250 -7.74 14.97 -7.20
N GLU A 251 -7.59 13.73 -7.66
CA GLU A 251 -6.44 12.90 -7.36
C GLU A 251 -5.61 12.68 -8.62
N SER A 252 -4.28 12.72 -8.49
CA SER A 252 -3.36 12.38 -9.58
C SER A 252 -2.07 11.78 -9.03
N LYS A 253 -1.40 10.96 -9.83
CA LYS A 253 -0.05 10.47 -9.55
C LYS A 253 0.95 11.37 -10.27
N ALA A 254 1.81 12.06 -9.53
CA ALA A 254 2.82 12.95 -10.11
C ALA A 254 4.09 12.98 -9.24
N ASN A 255 5.25 13.16 -9.87
CA ASN A 255 6.51 13.44 -9.17
C ASN A 255 7.33 14.48 -9.95
N PRO A 256 7.60 15.69 -9.44
CA PRO A 256 7.15 16.22 -8.16
C PRO A 256 5.63 16.37 -8.04
N PRO A 257 5.09 16.59 -6.81
CA PRO A 257 3.66 16.76 -6.57
C PRO A 257 3.01 17.80 -7.49
N ALA A 258 1.81 17.50 -7.96
CA ALA A 258 1.07 18.36 -8.89
C ALA A 258 0.33 19.50 -8.17
N ASN A 259 0.24 20.65 -8.84
CA ASN A 259 -0.66 21.73 -8.50
C ASN A 259 -1.98 21.55 -9.25
N PHE A 260 -3.09 21.71 -8.54
CA PHE A 260 -4.43 21.51 -9.07
C PHE A 260 -5.12 22.84 -9.33
N THR A 261 -5.79 22.95 -10.49
CA THR A 261 -6.60 24.09 -10.87
C THR A 261 -7.96 23.63 -11.36
N TRP A 262 -9.01 24.28 -10.89
CA TRP A 262 -10.38 23.97 -11.28
C TRP A 262 -10.88 24.99 -12.30
N LYS A 263 -11.40 24.47 -13.41
CA LYS A 263 -11.97 25.25 -14.50
C LYS A 263 -13.42 24.88 -14.71
N ARG A 264 -14.23 25.88 -15.06
CA ARG A 264 -15.62 25.75 -15.50
C ARG A 264 -15.77 26.46 -16.83
N SER A 265 -16.23 25.73 -17.84
CA SER A 265 -16.32 26.23 -19.23
C SER A 265 -15.02 26.85 -19.78
N GLY A 266 -13.86 26.41 -19.28
CA GLY A 266 -12.54 26.91 -19.68
C GLY A 266 -11.97 28.06 -18.83
N GLU A 267 -12.77 28.65 -17.95
CA GLU A 267 -12.35 29.74 -17.05
C GLU A 267 -12.16 29.24 -15.61
N ALA A 268 -11.36 29.95 -14.81
CA ALA A 268 -11.19 29.62 -13.40
C ALA A 268 -12.53 29.75 -12.65
N VAL A 269 -12.86 28.74 -11.84
CA VAL A 269 -14.10 28.74 -11.05
C VAL A 269 -14.09 29.91 -10.07
N SER A 270 -14.97 30.89 -10.30
CA SER A 270 -15.05 32.14 -9.53
C SER A 270 -16.50 32.49 -9.17
N GLN A 271 -17.18 31.57 -8.49
CA GLN A 271 -18.60 31.72 -8.12
C GLN A 271 -18.80 31.71 -6.61
N PRO A 272 -19.69 32.56 -6.06
CA PRO A 272 -19.90 32.65 -4.61
C PRO A 272 -20.48 31.36 -3.99
N SER A 273 -21.17 30.55 -4.79
CA SER A 273 -21.78 29.29 -4.36
C SER A 273 -20.80 28.10 -4.37
N VAL A 274 -19.54 28.32 -4.79
CA VAL A 274 -18.52 27.28 -4.98
C VAL A 274 -17.18 27.72 -4.39
N THR A 275 -16.60 26.89 -3.52
CA THR A 275 -15.28 27.13 -2.91
C THR A 275 -14.26 26.16 -3.50
N VAL A 276 -13.11 26.68 -3.94
CA VAL A 276 -11.97 25.89 -4.43
C VAL A 276 -10.82 25.97 -3.42
N ASP A 277 -10.33 24.83 -2.97
CA ASP A 277 -9.17 24.71 -2.09
C ASP A 277 -8.19 23.68 -2.69
N GLY A 278 -7.27 24.16 -3.54
CA GLY A 278 -6.33 23.32 -4.27
C GLY A 278 -7.01 22.21 -5.06
N ALA A 279 -6.86 20.97 -4.61
CA ALA A 279 -7.47 19.78 -5.21
C ALA A 279 -8.97 19.65 -4.95
N LYS A 280 -9.55 20.40 -4.00
CA LYS A 280 -10.94 20.25 -3.56
C LYS A 280 -11.86 21.30 -4.15
N LEU A 281 -13.02 20.84 -4.62
CA LEU A 281 -14.13 21.65 -5.12
C LEU A 281 -15.36 21.42 -4.25
N GLN A 282 -15.80 22.44 -3.52
CA GLN A 282 -16.93 22.36 -2.59
C GLN A 282 -18.09 23.25 -3.03
N PHE A 283 -19.29 22.68 -3.07
CA PHE A 283 -20.53 23.38 -3.37
C PHE A 283 -21.25 23.78 -2.09
N LEU A 284 -21.46 25.08 -1.87
CA LEU A 284 -22.14 25.62 -0.69
C LEU A 284 -23.66 25.45 -0.78
N SER A 285 -24.22 25.57 -1.99
CA SER A 285 -25.63 25.41 -2.28
C SER A 285 -25.85 24.76 -3.64
N TRP A 286 -26.92 23.97 -3.80
CA TRP A 286 -27.26 23.32 -5.05
C TRP A 286 -28.30 24.11 -5.82
N THR A 287 -27.87 24.84 -6.84
CA THR A 287 -28.73 25.67 -7.69
C THR A 287 -28.59 25.26 -9.17
N PRO A 288 -29.65 25.34 -10.00
CA PRO A 288 -29.61 24.86 -11.39
C PRO A 288 -28.59 25.55 -12.30
N ASP A 289 -28.13 26.74 -11.93
CA ASP A 289 -27.05 27.50 -12.59
C ASP A 289 -25.66 26.88 -12.40
N LEU A 290 -25.52 25.90 -11.51
CA LEU A 290 -24.29 25.13 -11.33
C LEU A 290 -24.14 23.98 -12.33
N ASN A 291 -25.13 23.76 -13.19
CA ASN A 291 -25.10 22.74 -14.23
C ASN A 291 -24.04 23.08 -15.27
N ASP A 292 -22.93 22.34 -15.26
CA ASP A 292 -21.82 22.59 -16.18
C ASP A 292 -20.82 21.44 -16.21
N LEU A 293 -19.85 21.57 -17.11
CA LEU A 293 -18.65 20.74 -17.19
C LEU A 293 -17.54 21.38 -16.35
N TYR A 294 -17.20 20.70 -15.26
CA TYR A 294 -16.09 21.05 -14.40
C TYR A 294 -14.86 20.27 -14.83
N GLU A 295 -13.72 20.95 -14.92
CA GLU A 295 -12.44 20.37 -15.31
C GLU A 295 -11.44 20.58 -14.18
N CYS A 296 -10.84 19.50 -13.69
CA CYS A 296 -9.68 19.58 -12.84
C CYS A 296 -8.43 19.40 -13.70
N GLU A 297 -7.54 20.37 -13.71
CA GLU A 297 -6.23 20.29 -14.34
C GLU A 297 -5.14 20.17 -13.26
N ALA A 298 -4.41 19.07 -13.30
CA ALA A 298 -3.22 18.82 -12.50
C ALA A 298 -1.97 19.16 -13.32
N SER A 299 -1.06 19.94 -12.76
CA SER A 299 0.15 20.41 -13.45
C SER A 299 1.40 20.33 -12.58
N ASN A 300 2.52 19.94 -13.16
CA ASN A 300 3.85 20.06 -12.55
C ASN A 300 4.86 20.57 -13.60
N GLN A 301 6.13 20.73 -13.19
CA GLN A 301 7.20 21.22 -14.07
C GLN A 301 7.47 20.34 -15.31
N HIS A 302 6.96 19.10 -15.34
CA HIS A 302 7.17 18.14 -16.42
C HIS A 302 5.95 17.99 -17.34
N GLY A 303 4.81 18.63 -17.01
CA GLY A 303 3.62 18.61 -17.86
C GLY A 303 2.32 18.82 -17.08
N ASN A 304 1.20 18.72 -17.79
CA ASN A 304 -0.14 18.84 -17.25
C ASN A 304 -1.06 17.74 -17.80
N ASN A 305 -2.12 17.46 -17.06
CA ASN A 305 -3.18 16.54 -17.47
C ASN A 305 -4.48 16.95 -16.77
N SER A 306 -5.63 16.64 -17.37
CA SER A 306 -6.93 17.07 -16.84
C SER A 306 -8.00 16.00 -16.91
N HIS A 307 -8.99 16.11 -16.02
CA HIS A 307 -10.17 15.26 -16.00
C HIS A 307 -11.44 16.11 -15.92
N LYS A 308 -12.49 15.69 -16.61
CA LYS A 308 -13.74 16.44 -16.75
C LYS A 308 -14.90 15.70 -16.13
N LEU A 309 -15.70 16.42 -15.33
CA LEU A 309 -16.89 15.93 -14.64
C LEU A 309 -18.09 16.82 -14.98
N TYR A 310 -19.15 16.21 -15.50
CA TYR A 310 -20.41 16.93 -15.71
C TYR A 310 -21.30 16.85 -14.48
N ILE A 311 -21.75 18.00 -13.99
CA ILE A 311 -22.64 18.11 -12.83
C ILE A 311 -24.03 18.51 -13.30
N GLN A 312 -25.04 17.72 -12.90
CA GLN A 312 -26.45 18.01 -13.16
C GLN A 312 -27.28 18.05 -11.87
N VAL A 313 -27.79 19.23 -11.54
CA VAL A 313 -28.71 19.55 -10.45
C VAL A 313 -30.15 19.41 -10.95
N VAL A 314 -30.90 18.46 -10.41
CA VAL A 314 -32.34 18.25 -10.71
C VAL A 314 -33.19 18.75 -9.56
N VAL A 315 -34.07 19.73 -9.83
CA VAL A 315 -35.04 20.25 -8.85
C VAL A 315 -36.33 19.45 -8.94
N VAL A 316 -36.66 18.68 -7.90
CA VAL A 316 -37.96 18.00 -7.79
C VAL A 316 -38.95 18.97 -7.19
N LYS A 317 -39.96 19.37 -7.98
CA LYS A 317 -41.02 20.30 -7.56
C LYS A 317 -42.20 19.48 -7.04
N ASP A 318 -42.44 19.48 -5.73
CA ASP A 318 -43.54 18.75 -5.10
C ASP A 318 -44.90 19.40 -5.44
N CYS A 319 -45.42 19.15 -6.63
CA CYS A 319 -46.74 19.64 -7.06
C CYS A 319 -47.91 18.80 -6.52
N CYS A 320 -47.62 17.74 -5.76
CA CYS A 320 -48.58 16.68 -5.49
C CYS A 320 -49.48 16.92 -4.26
N VAL A 321 -49.12 17.85 -3.36
CA VAL A 321 -49.83 18.00 -2.08
C VAL A 321 -51.26 18.53 -2.26
N ALA A 322 -51.47 19.47 -3.17
CA ALA A 322 -52.81 20.00 -3.46
C ALA A 322 -53.74 18.92 -4.04
N GLY A 323 -53.21 18.04 -4.89
CA GLY A 323 -53.96 16.91 -5.45
C GLY A 323 -54.38 15.89 -4.40
N TRP A 324 -53.48 15.55 -3.46
CA TRP A 324 -53.79 14.63 -2.36
C TRP A 324 -54.82 15.19 -1.37
N VAL A 325 -54.80 16.51 -1.10
CA VAL A 325 -55.79 17.16 -0.22
C VAL A 325 -57.18 17.18 -0.86
N LEU A 326 -57.27 17.52 -2.15
CA LEU A 326 -58.53 17.52 -2.88
C LEU A 326 -59.12 16.10 -2.99
N PHE A 327 -58.25 15.11 -3.18
CA PHE A 327 -58.60 13.71 -3.22
C PHE A 327 -59.14 13.21 -1.87
N ALA A 328 -58.49 13.54 -0.76
CA ALA A 328 -58.96 13.19 0.58
C ALA A 328 -60.32 13.82 0.90
N LEU A 329 -60.54 15.09 0.51
CA LEU A 329 -61.83 15.78 0.68
C LEU A 329 -62.96 15.10 -0.11
N LEU A 330 -62.70 14.71 -1.37
CA LEU A 330 -63.67 14.00 -2.21
C LEU A 330 -64.03 12.62 -1.64
N LEU A 331 -63.06 11.89 -1.06
CA LEU A 331 -63.33 10.62 -0.40
C LEU A 331 -64.21 10.79 0.85
N ILE A 332 -63.93 11.80 1.68
CA ILE A 332 -64.71 12.07 2.89
C ILE A 332 -66.15 12.45 2.53
N LEU A 333 -66.35 13.30 1.51
CA LEU A 333 -67.68 13.72 1.07
C LEU A 333 -68.51 12.52 0.55
N ASN A 334 -67.88 11.63 -0.22
CA ASN A 334 -68.53 10.42 -0.72
C ASN A 334 -68.86 9.43 0.40
N ALA A 335 -67.98 9.27 1.39
CA ALA A 335 -68.23 8.42 2.55
C ALA A 335 -69.41 8.94 3.39
N LEU A 336 -69.47 10.26 3.63
CA LEU A 336 -70.59 10.89 4.33
C LEU A 336 -71.92 10.72 3.58
N TRP A 337 -71.92 10.88 2.26
CA TRP A 337 -73.11 10.66 1.43
C TRP A 337 -73.58 9.21 1.44
N ALA A 338 -72.64 8.25 1.40
CA ALA A 338 -72.95 6.82 1.52
C ALA A 338 -73.53 6.47 2.90
N CYS A 339 -72.97 7.02 3.99
CA CYS A 339 -73.51 6.85 5.34
C CYS A 339 -74.93 7.43 5.49
N TYR A 340 -75.19 8.62 4.93
CA TYR A 340 -76.53 9.22 4.94
C TYR A 340 -77.55 8.34 4.20
N LYS A 341 -77.20 7.84 3.01
CA LYS A 341 -78.06 6.92 2.25
C LYS A 341 -78.30 5.61 2.99
N PHE A 342 -77.28 5.05 3.66
CA PHE A 342 -77.41 3.83 4.44
C PHE A 342 -78.39 4.01 5.61
N GLU A 343 -78.30 5.13 6.34
CA GLU A 343 -79.19 5.39 7.47
C GLU A 343 -80.63 5.69 7.02
N LEU A 344 -80.81 6.32 5.85
CA LEU A 344 -82.12 6.49 5.22
C LEU A 344 -82.74 5.15 4.82
N LEU A 345 -81.95 4.25 4.21
CA LEU A 345 -82.38 2.89 3.84
C LEU A 345 -82.76 2.09 5.09
N ARG A 346 -81.99 2.23 6.16
CA ARG A 346 -82.22 1.58 7.46
C ARG A 346 -83.54 2.02 8.10
N ARG A 347 -83.87 3.32 8.03
CA ARG A 347 -85.17 3.85 8.49
C ARG A 347 -86.34 3.32 7.67
N ILE A 348 -86.18 3.19 6.36
CA ILE A 348 -87.21 2.63 5.46
C ILE A 348 -87.45 1.14 5.76
N ILE A 349 -86.40 0.35 5.98
CA ILE A 349 -86.52 -1.08 6.31
C ILE A 349 -87.14 -1.28 7.71
N ALA A 350 -86.83 -0.40 8.67
CA ALA A 350 -87.43 -0.44 10.00
C ALA A 350 -88.94 -0.13 9.98
N SER A 351 -89.42 0.73 9.06
CA SER A 351 -90.87 1.01 8.93
C SER A 351 -91.65 -0.14 8.29
N VAL A 352 -90.99 -1.03 7.53
CA VAL A 352 -91.61 -2.19 6.88
C VAL A 352 -91.72 -3.39 7.83
N ARG A 353 -90.83 -3.53 8.82
CA ARG A 353 -90.79 -4.69 9.74
C ARG A 353 -91.77 -4.59 10.94
N GLY A 354 -92.50 -3.48 11.10
CA GLY A 354 -93.37 -3.19 12.24
C GLY A 354 -94.85 -3.63 12.16
N ARG A 355 -95.28 -4.38 11.13
CA ARG A 355 -96.66 -4.91 11.05
C ARG A 355 -96.66 -6.43 11.20
N GLN A 356 -97.08 -6.91 12.37
CA GLN A 356 -97.28 -8.33 12.70
C GLN A 356 -98.79 -8.64 12.66
N PRO A 357 -99.27 -9.72 12.01
CA PRO A 357 -100.66 -10.14 12.15
C PRO A 357 -100.82 -11.12 13.32
N VAL A 358 -101.76 -10.83 14.22
CA VAL A 358 -102.23 -11.70 15.31
C VAL A 358 -103.34 -12.62 14.77
N ALA A 359 -103.30 -13.89 15.14
CA ALA A 359 -104.24 -14.92 14.69
C ALA A 359 -105.55 -14.91 15.48
N THR A 360 -106.69 -15.06 14.79
CA THR A 360 -107.94 -15.56 15.38
C THR A 360 -108.66 -16.54 14.45
N SER A 361 -109.17 -17.58 15.10
CA SER A 361 -109.82 -18.80 14.64
C SER A 361 -111.16 -18.61 13.90
N SER A 362 -111.36 -19.27 12.76
CA SER A 362 -112.55 -20.11 12.46
C SER A 362 -112.44 -20.74 11.05
N ASN A 363 -113.03 -21.93 10.89
CA ASN A 363 -112.89 -22.84 9.76
C ASN A 363 -113.68 -22.41 8.50
N SER A 364 -113.01 -22.34 7.33
CA SER A 364 -113.57 -22.63 5.98
C SER A 364 -112.45 -22.65 4.91
N PRO A 365 -112.56 -23.43 3.82
CA PRO A 365 -111.44 -23.76 2.94
C PRO A 365 -111.34 -22.79 1.76
N VAL A 366 -110.75 -21.62 1.97
CA VAL A 366 -110.19 -20.79 0.89
C VAL A 366 -108.87 -20.20 1.40
N ARG A 367 -107.82 -21.04 1.50
CA ARG A 367 -106.48 -20.63 1.96
C ARG A 367 -105.37 -21.02 0.97
N ALA A 368 -105.69 -21.10 -0.32
CA ALA A 368 -104.68 -21.37 -1.36
C ALA A 368 -104.43 -20.18 -2.31
N GLN A 369 -105.09 -19.03 -2.09
CA GLN A 369 -104.96 -17.87 -2.98
C GLN A 369 -104.22 -16.67 -2.33
N GLU A 370 -104.24 -16.51 -1.01
CA GLU A 370 -103.56 -15.40 -0.31
C GLU A 370 -102.09 -15.66 0.04
N SER A 371 -101.63 -16.92 0.03
CA SER A 371 -100.22 -17.26 0.26
C SER A 371 -99.31 -17.02 -0.94
N LEU A 372 -99.86 -16.92 -2.16
CA LEU A 372 -99.08 -16.61 -3.37
C LEU A 372 -98.85 -15.11 -3.62
N GLN A 373 -99.70 -14.22 -3.10
CA GLN A 373 -99.52 -12.77 -3.31
C GLN A 373 -98.55 -12.12 -2.31
N VAL A 374 -98.37 -12.69 -1.11
CA VAL A 374 -97.39 -12.17 -0.14
C VAL A 374 -95.95 -12.59 -0.48
N GLN A 375 -95.78 -13.73 -1.16
CA GLN A 375 -94.45 -14.21 -1.56
C GLN A 375 -93.90 -13.51 -2.82
N ASP A 376 -94.78 -12.97 -3.68
CA ASP A 376 -94.42 -12.23 -4.89
C ASP A 376 -93.95 -10.79 -4.59
N GLN A 377 -94.57 -10.12 -3.62
CA GLN A 377 -94.12 -8.78 -3.17
C GLN A 377 -92.81 -8.81 -2.37
N GLN A 378 -92.51 -9.90 -1.65
CA GLN A 378 -91.26 -10.04 -0.92
C GLN A 378 -90.06 -10.28 -1.87
N ALA A 379 -90.29 -10.96 -3.01
CA ALA A 379 -89.29 -11.20 -4.06
C ALA A 379 -88.99 -9.95 -4.92
N GLU A 380 -89.96 -9.05 -5.11
CA GLU A 380 -89.73 -7.77 -5.81
C GLU A 380 -88.89 -6.78 -4.98
N VAL A 381 -89.11 -6.71 -3.67
CA VAL A 381 -88.34 -5.82 -2.77
C VAL A 381 -86.89 -6.30 -2.60
N GLU A 382 -86.64 -7.61 -2.59
CA GLU A 382 -85.29 -8.19 -2.56
C GLU A 382 -84.57 -8.02 -3.92
N LYS A 383 -85.29 -8.03 -5.05
CA LYS A 383 -84.76 -7.71 -6.39
C LYS A 383 -84.39 -6.25 -6.56
N ILE A 384 -85.20 -5.30 -6.08
CA ILE A 384 -84.93 -3.86 -6.18
C ILE A 384 -83.75 -3.45 -5.28
N SER A 385 -83.66 -4.04 -4.07
CA SER A 385 -82.51 -3.88 -3.16
C SER A 385 -81.20 -4.41 -3.78
N ASN A 386 -81.23 -5.60 -4.39
CA ASN A 386 -80.07 -6.17 -5.09
C ASN A 386 -79.68 -5.39 -6.37
N CYS A 387 -80.63 -4.76 -7.05
CA CYS A 387 -80.37 -3.97 -8.25
C CYS A 387 -79.63 -2.66 -7.88
N ALA A 388 -80.12 -1.92 -6.87
CA ALA A 388 -79.48 -0.70 -6.40
C ALA A 388 -78.09 -0.96 -5.77
N LEU A 389 -77.92 -2.08 -5.05
CA LEU A 389 -76.63 -2.48 -4.49
C LEU A 389 -75.62 -2.87 -5.58
N LYS A 390 -76.06 -3.56 -6.64
CA LYS A 390 -75.21 -3.90 -7.79
C LYS A 390 -74.81 -2.68 -8.63
N THR A 391 -75.70 -1.70 -8.81
CA THR A 391 -75.36 -0.44 -9.50
C THR A 391 -74.36 0.38 -8.69
N LEU A 392 -74.53 0.46 -7.36
CA LEU A 392 -73.57 1.12 -6.48
C LEU A 392 -72.20 0.41 -6.48
N PHE A 393 -72.19 -0.93 -6.48
CA PHE A 393 -70.97 -1.73 -6.55
C PHE A 393 -70.24 -1.56 -7.90
N MET A 394 -70.98 -1.51 -9.01
CA MET A 394 -70.41 -1.23 -10.34
C MET A 394 -69.82 0.19 -10.44
N VAL A 395 -70.48 1.21 -9.87
CA VAL A 395 -69.95 2.58 -9.84
C VAL A 395 -68.69 2.68 -8.96
N ILE A 396 -68.66 1.98 -7.82
CA ILE A 396 -67.47 1.90 -6.95
C ILE A 396 -66.32 1.19 -7.67
N ILE A 397 -66.58 0.08 -8.37
CA ILE A 397 -65.56 -0.62 -9.17
C ILE A 397 -65.07 0.26 -10.32
N PHE A 398 -65.96 1.00 -10.99
CA PHE A 398 -65.59 1.90 -12.08
C PHE A 398 -64.74 3.07 -11.58
N LEU A 399 -65.09 3.66 -10.44
CA LEU A 399 -64.27 4.66 -9.76
C LEU A 399 -62.94 4.05 -9.27
N MET A 400 -62.93 2.83 -8.75
CA MET A 400 -61.68 2.11 -8.40
C MET A 400 -60.80 1.85 -9.61
N HIS A 401 -61.38 1.58 -10.78
CA HIS A 401 -60.65 1.38 -12.02
C HIS A 401 -60.06 2.69 -12.54
N ILE A 402 -60.81 3.80 -12.49
CA ILE A 402 -60.30 5.14 -12.80
C ILE A 402 -59.16 5.52 -11.83
N MET A 403 -59.33 5.20 -10.55
CA MET A 403 -58.31 5.36 -9.50
C MET A 403 -57.04 4.54 -9.75
N LEU A 404 -57.18 3.28 -10.18
CA LEU A 404 -56.04 2.43 -10.57
C LEU A 404 -55.37 2.92 -11.85
N PHE A 405 -56.12 3.53 -12.77
CA PHE A 405 -55.59 4.08 -14.02
C PHE A 405 -54.72 5.33 -13.79
N GLU A 406 -55.15 6.23 -12.90
CA GLU A 406 -54.38 7.42 -12.49
C GLU A 406 -53.16 7.06 -11.63
N VAL A 407 -53.30 6.11 -10.70
CA VAL A 407 -52.16 5.56 -9.94
C VAL A 407 -51.17 4.86 -10.88
N TYR A 408 -51.65 4.12 -11.88
CA TYR A 408 -50.78 3.50 -12.88
C TYR A 408 -50.02 4.54 -13.70
N TYR A 409 -50.62 5.67 -14.09
CA TYR A 409 -49.93 6.72 -14.84
C TYR A 409 -48.89 7.50 -14.02
N ILE A 410 -49.18 7.75 -12.73
CA ILE A 410 -48.27 8.44 -11.80
C ILE A 410 -47.10 7.54 -11.38
N PHE A 411 -47.36 6.24 -11.15
CA PHE A 411 -46.33 5.27 -10.75
C PHE A 411 -45.68 4.55 -11.94
N ALA A 412 -46.18 4.65 -13.17
CA ALA A 412 -45.57 4.08 -14.38
C ALA A 412 -44.07 4.39 -14.53
N PRO A 413 -43.57 5.64 -14.32
CA PRO A 413 -42.14 5.90 -14.41
C PRO A 413 -41.33 5.28 -13.26
N ILE A 414 -41.92 5.16 -12.06
CA ILE A 414 -41.28 4.55 -10.88
C ILE A 414 -41.24 3.02 -11.05
N ILE A 415 -42.35 2.42 -11.47
CA ILE A 415 -42.46 0.98 -11.76
C ILE A 415 -41.60 0.62 -12.97
N SER A 416 -41.46 1.48 -13.98
CA SER A 416 -40.53 1.25 -15.10
C SER A 416 -39.08 1.17 -14.64
N VAL A 417 -38.64 2.05 -13.73
CA VAL A 417 -37.30 1.99 -13.12
C VAL A 417 -37.14 0.74 -12.25
N TYR A 418 -38.14 0.40 -11.44
CA TYR A 418 -38.12 -0.80 -10.60
C TYR A 418 -38.20 -2.11 -11.41
N LEU A 419 -38.95 -2.16 -12.50
CA LEU A 419 -39.07 -3.33 -13.39
C LEU A 419 -37.80 -3.50 -14.24
N CYS A 420 -37.12 -2.41 -14.61
CA CYS A 420 -35.80 -2.45 -15.24
C CYS A 420 -34.75 -2.98 -14.25
N CYS A 421 -34.79 -2.53 -12.99
CA CYS A 421 -33.97 -3.07 -11.90
C CYS A 421 -34.29 -4.55 -11.60
N TRP A 422 -35.58 -4.92 -11.63
CA TRP A 422 -36.05 -6.27 -11.32
C TRP A 422 -35.74 -7.27 -12.44
N LEU A 423 -35.88 -6.87 -13.71
CA LEU A 423 -35.44 -7.65 -14.88
C LEU A 423 -33.92 -7.81 -14.91
N ALA A 424 -33.17 -6.78 -14.52
CA ALA A 424 -31.72 -6.88 -14.34
C ALA A 424 -31.35 -7.88 -13.22
N THR A 425 -32.04 -7.87 -12.07
CA THR A 425 -31.83 -8.87 -11.01
C THR A 425 -32.33 -10.27 -11.36
N ALA A 426 -33.41 -10.41 -12.15
CA ALA A 426 -33.94 -11.70 -12.58
C ALA A 426 -33.04 -12.40 -13.61
N MET A 427 -32.34 -11.65 -14.46
CA MET A 427 -31.29 -12.21 -15.33
C MET A 427 -30.03 -12.66 -14.55
N PHE A 428 -29.80 -12.12 -13.35
CA PHE A 428 -28.68 -12.54 -12.48
C PHE A 428 -28.99 -13.75 -11.58
N LEU A 429 -30.26 -14.04 -11.30
CA LEU A 429 -30.67 -15.13 -10.40
C LEU A 429 -31.21 -16.39 -11.11
N GLY A 430 -31.32 -16.37 -12.44
CA GLY A 430 -31.79 -17.49 -13.25
C GLY A 430 -30.69 -18.43 -13.75
N CYS A 431 -29.89 -19.04 -12.86
CA CYS A 431 -29.21 -20.31 -13.20
C CYS A 431 -28.69 -21.03 -11.95
N SER A 432 -29.55 -21.77 -11.26
CA SER A 432 -29.15 -22.90 -10.42
C SER A 432 -30.33 -23.87 -10.24
N CYS A 433 -30.06 -25.15 -10.58
CA CYS A 433 -30.81 -26.38 -10.28
C CYS A 433 -32.08 -26.69 -11.12
N HIS A 434 -32.33 -27.89 -11.65
CA HIS A 434 -31.60 -29.17 -11.78
C HIS A 434 -32.50 -30.13 -12.60
N PHE A 435 -31.98 -30.91 -13.58
CA PHE A 435 -32.17 -32.38 -13.69
C PHE A 435 -31.61 -32.99 -15.00
N CYS A 436 -30.57 -33.82 -14.81
CA CYS A 436 -30.31 -35.16 -15.39
C CYS A 436 -30.27 -35.39 -16.93
N GLY A 437 -29.05 -35.62 -17.44
CA GLY A 437 -28.66 -36.91 -18.04
C GLY A 437 -28.84 -37.11 -19.56
N LEU A 438 -27.78 -36.90 -20.35
CA LEU A 438 -27.23 -37.88 -21.32
C LEU A 438 -25.95 -37.35 -22.02
N LYS A 439 -25.10 -38.30 -22.42
CA LYS A 439 -23.66 -38.18 -22.68
C LYS A 439 -23.35 -38.23 -24.20
N ARG A 440 -22.30 -37.49 -24.59
CA ARG A 440 -21.39 -37.64 -25.78
C ARG A 440 -21.87 -37.21 -27.18
N SER A 441 -21.17 -36.24 -27.78
CA SER A 441 -20.05 -36.43 -28.77
C SER A 441 -19.90 -35.23 -29.74
N GLY A 442 -18.64 -34.91 -30.13
CA GLY A 442 -18.31 -34.23 -31.41
C GLY A 442 -17.94 -32.73 -31.38
N MET A 443 -16.64 -32.42 -31.43
CA MET A 443 -16.05 -31.15 -31.94
C MET A 443 -16.22 -31.02 -33.47
N PRO A 444 -15.77 -29.94 -34.18
CA PRO A 444 -15.42 -28.55 -33.82
C PRO A 444 -16.05 -27.48 -34.76
N GLY A 445 -15.99 -26.17 -34.44
CA GLY A 445 -16.20 -25.12 -35.47
C GLY A 445 -16.48 -23.68 -35.03
N ARG A 446 -15.40 -22.90 -34.88
CA ARG A 446 -15.22 -21.45 -35.19
C ARG A 446 -16.08 -20.36 -34.49
N ASN A 447 -15.31 -19.44 -33.88
CA ASN A 447 -15.48 -17.98 -33.83
C ASN A 447 -16.72 -17.38 -33.16
N PHE A 448 -16.79 -17.41 -31.82
CA PHE A 448 -17.58 -16.44 -31.03
C PHE A 448 -16.93 -16.24 -29.64
N THR A 449 -15.74 -15.66 -29.56
CA THR A 449 -15.09 -15.41 -28.25
C THR A 449 -14.22 -14.16 -28.20
N VAL A 450 -14.48 -13.16 -29.05
CA VAL A 450 -13.73 -11.89 -29.03
C VAL A 450 -14.61 -10.67 -28.73
N PHE A 451 -15.95 -10.78 -28.78
CA PHE A 451 -16.84 -9.65 -28.46
C PHE A 451 -17.39 -9.62 -27.02
N TYR A 452 -17.24 -10.69 -26.24
CA TYR A 452 -17.88 -10.80 -24.91
C TYR A 452 -16.98 -10.47 -23.72
N LYS A 453 -15.69 -10.19 -23.93
CA LYS A 453 -14.75 -9.88 -22.82
C LYS A 453 -14.50 -8.38 -22.60
N HIS A 454 -14.92 -7.51 -23.51
CA HIS A 454 -14.79 -6.05 -23.34
C HIS A 454 -16.03 -5.40 -22.71
N ALA A 455 -17.20 -6.03 -22.73
CA ALA A 455 -18.42 -5.47 -22.13
C ALA A 455 -18.69 -5.90 -20.67
N LEU A 456 -17.94 -6.88 -20.15
CA LEU A 456 -18.19 -7.49 -18.83
C LEU A 456 -17.31 -6.96 -17.68
N LEU A 457 -16.33 -6.12 -17.99
CA LEU A 457 -15.47 -5.47 -17.00
C LEU A 457 -15.95 -4.06 -16.61
N ASP A 458 -16.77 -3.42 -17.45
CA ASP A 458 -17.30 -2.08 -17.19
C ASP A 458 -18.58 -2.10 -16.33
N SER A 459 -19.37 -3.19 -16.38
CA SER A 459 -20.60 -3.30 -15.59
C SER A 459 -20.39 -3.76 -14.15
N LYS A 460 -19.20 -4.28 -13.80
CA LYS A 460 -18.92 -4.85 -12.48
C LYS A 460 -18.41 -3.82 -11.45
N LYS A 461 -17.91 -2.67 -11.90
CA LYS A 461 -17.41 -1.60 -11.00
C LYS A 461 -18.51 -0.69 -10.46
N ASN A 462 -19.62 -0.50 -11.20
CA ASN A 462 -20.73 0.37 -10.79
C ASN A 462 -21.78 -0.29 -9.89
N LEU A 463 -21.69 -1.59 -9.60
CA LEU A 463 -22.73 -2.34 -8.88
C LEU A 463 -22.42 -2.64 -7.40
N LEU A 464 -21.21 -2.30 -6.92
CA LEU A 464 -20.84 -2.45 -5.50
C LEU A 464 -20.93 -1.16 -4.67
N GLU A 465 -21.10 0.02 -5.30
CA GLU A 465 -21.28 1.29 -4.56
C GLU A 465 -22.75 1.71 -4.36
N LEU A 466 -23.69 1.12 -5.11
CA LEU A 466 -25.13 1.42 -4.96
C LEU A 466 -25.81 0.62 -3.83
N GLY A 467 -25.16 -0.42 -3.29
CA GLY A 467 -25.68 -1.23 -2.20
C GLY A 467 -25.54 -0.59 -0.80
N GLY A 468 -24.72 0.45 -0.65
CA GLY A 468 -24.35 1.00 0.66
C GLY A 468 -25.27 2.08 1.25
N GLN A 469 -26.22 2.63 0.47
CA GLN A 469 -27.04 3.77 0.93
C GLN A 469 -28.55 3.49 1.08
N MET A 470 -29.05 2.32 0.68
CA MET A 470 -30.49 1.99 0.76
C MET A 470 -30.92 1.24 2.03
N SER A 471 -30.23 1.44 3.16
CA SER A 471 -30.64 0.83 4.44
C SER A 471 -30.91 1.83 5.58
N ASN A 472 -30.30 3.03 5.60
CA ASN A 472 -30.30 3.87 6.81
C ASN A 472 -31.33 5.01 6.87
N LYS A 473 -32.38 5.01 6.03
CA LYS A 473 -33.37 6.11 6.07
C LYS A 473 -34.83 5.70 5.90
N PHE A 474 -35.21 4.51 6.39
CA PHE A 474 -36.61 4.16 6.63
C PHE A 474 -37.10 4.56 8.05
N ARG A 475 -36.40 5.50 8.70
CA ARG A 475 -36.82 6.11 9.96
C ARG A 475 -36.43 7.58 9.99
N ALA A 476 -37.41 8.46 9.76
CA ALA A 476 -37.72 9.60 10.63
C ALA A 476 -38.63 10.59 9.88
N ASN A 477 -39.87 10.70 10.38
CA ASN A 477 -40.68 11.89 10.60
C ASN A 477 -40.82 12.98 9.51
N LEU A 478 -42.08 13.41 9.39
CA LEU A 478 -42.56 14.64 8.76
C LEU A 478 -41.53 15.79 8.83
N GLY A 479 -41.11 16.26 7.66
CA GLY A 479 -40.27 17.45 7.52
C GLY A 479 -40.00 17.73 6.05
N ILE A 480 -40.55 18.85 5.57
CA ILE A 480 -40.42 19.39 4.21
C ILE A 480 -38.93 19.52 3.86
N HIS A 481 -38.44 18.81 2.85
CA HIS A 481 -37.14 19.09 2.23
C HIS A 481 -37.20 18.76 0.73
N ALA A 482 -36.96 19.77 -0.11
CA ALA A 482 -36.69 19.58 -1.53
C ALA A 482 -35.45 18.70 -1.69
N TYR A 483 -35.58 17.58 -2.39
CA TYR A 483 -34.44 16.72 -2.72
C TYR A 483 -33.88 17.12 -4.08
N VAL A 484 -32.59 17.47 -4.11
CA VAL A 484 -31.82 17.61 -5.34
C VAL A 484 -31.23 16.25 -5.69
N MET A 485 -31.65 15.66 -6.81
CA MET A 485 -31.00 14.48 -7.39
C MET A 485 -29.82 14.95 -8.23
N LEU A 486 -28.60 14.49 -7.90
CA LEU A 486 -27.38 14.75 -8.67
C LEU A 486 -27.06 13.56 -9.56
N LYS A 487 -26.97 13.80 -10.86
CA LYS A 487 -26.54 12.78 -11.83
C LYS A 487 -25.12 13.12 -12.30
N PHE A 488 -24.19 12.19 -12.13
CA PHE A 488 -22.80 12.35 -12.56
C PHE A 488 -22.58 11.55 -13.84
N HIS A 489 -22.06 12.20 -14.87
CA HIS A 489 -21.58 11.54 -16.08
C HIS A 489 -20.08 11.75 -16.19
N THR A 490 -19.31 10.66 -16.09
CA THR A 490 -17.91 10.60 -16.49
C THR A 490 -17.87 10.11 -17.94
N ASN A 491 -17.48 10.98 -18.87
CA ASN A 491 -17.13 10.53 -20.22
C ASN A 491 -15.71 9.98 -20.15
N VAL A 492 -15.56 8.67 -20.39
CA VAL A 492 -14.26 8.00 -20.59
C VAL A 492 -13.77 8.28 -22.00
#